data_AF-A0A314XZD8-F1
#
_entry.id   AF-A0A314XZD8-F1
#
_cell.length_a   1.000
_cell.length_b   1.000
_cell.length_c   1.000
_cell.angle_alpha   90.00
_cell.angle_beta   90.00
_cell.angle_gamma   90.00
#
_symmetry.space_group_name_H-M   'P 1'
#
loop_
_entity.id
_entity.type
_entity.pdbx_description
1 polymer ?
#
loop_
_entity_poly.entity_id
_entity_poly.type
_entity_poly.pdbx_seq_one_letter_code
_entity_poly.pdbx_strand_id
1 'polypeptide(L)'
;MDDQRELSNFVRKLHHENNSKHKVIGSRLCYYSFKVNHKIDEELYEGQLHLSFGPHGPPINVVFVKVAQEDAEIIFRRTAAVNDGVVLRPWMHLFSKQKEFDDLPEDTDLRKGIWVLCYDRFEHDLKHWTNMAKPEPKGIAYNDKLKLPIKTGDDRLNEFWCNSIRKLIDGVCDIHKEGLYHGGLSSQSNYAFYYKSLKIINIKGSLDTLNDEQCEAQKKEDITDLLWMLNDCYDDFAKKVLGDPFLLKADQRMRLFDHYDTMRNCPTTAQHVNFALALSAFDNFKSWNSTSTLITWIALCRVFITTPHQKKKKQQKKASYFGTVSSLRRYLRNLNHHYQKHGLAAGSLEDVDRGVTTHFRGFLELLYRHLEL
;
A
#
# COMPACT_ATOMS: atom_id res chain seq x y z
N MET A 1 -19.80 -38.78 33.39
CA MET A 1 -20.18 -37.36 33.21
C MET A 1 -19.14 -36.53 33.94
N ASP A 2 -17.89 -36.75 33.56
CA ASP A 2 -16.73 -36.16 34.22
C ASP A 2 -16.33 -34.87 33.47
N ASP A 3 -16.16 -33.81 34.26
CA ASP A 3 -15.13 -32.78 34.05
C ASP A 3 -15.33 -31.58 33.11
N GLN A 4 -16.57 -31.10 32.95
CA GLN A 4 -16.75 -29.65 32.74
C GLN A 4 -16.37 -28.82 33.98
N ARG A 5 -16.49 -29.40 35.19
CA ARG A 5 -16.09 -28.73 36.44
C ARG A 5 -14.59 -28.73 36.66
N GLU A 6 -13.86 -29.81 36.36
CA GLU A 6 -12.40 -29.82 36.51
C GLU A 6 -11.70 -28.89 35.53
N LEU A 7 -12.06 -28.87 34.24
CA LEU A 7 -11.44 -27.90 33.32
C LEU A 7 -11.75 -26.46 33.76
N SER A 8 -13.00 -26.17 34.12
CA SER A 8 -13.38 -24.86 34.64
C SER A 8 -12.68 -24.51 35.97
N ASN A 9 -12.36 -25.49 36.82
CA ASN A 9 -11.68 -25.29 38.10
C ASN A 9 -10.17 -25.19 37.95
N PHE A 10 -9.54 -26.01 37.10
CA PHE A 10 -8.14 -25.92 36.69
C PHE A 10 -7.86 -24.58 36.02
N VAL A 11 -8.75 -24.16 35.13
CA VAL A 11 -8.70 -22.85 34.48
C VAL A 11 -9.00 -21.72 35.45
N ARG A 12 -9.93 -21.88 36.41
CA ARG A 12 -10.10 -20.91 37.53
C ARG A 12 -8.86 -20.80 38.41
N LYS A 13 -8.09 -21.87 38.56
CA LYS A 13 -6.85 -21.91 39.34
C LYS A 13 -5.76 -21.07 38.65
N LEU A 14 -5.48 -21.36 37.36
CA LEU A 14 -4.62 -20.54 36.49
C LEU A 14 -5.07 -19.06 36.39
N HIS A 15 -6.39 -18.81 36.52
CA HIS A 15 -7.05 -17.50 36.48
C HIS A 15 -6.98 -16.72 37.80
N HIS A 16 -6.88 -17.36 38.97
CA HIS A 16 -6.75 -16.66 40.25
C HIS A 16 -5.33 -16.15 40.49
N GLU A 17 -4.35 -16.74 39.82
CA GLU A 17 -2.94 -16.41 39.97
C GLU A 17 -2.51 -15.24 39.06
N ASN A 18 -3.24 -14.94 37.96
CA ASN A 18 -2.88 -13.90 36.97
C ASN A 18 -4.01 -12.86 36.78
N ASN A 19 -3.75 -11.58 37.11
CA ASN A 19 -4.71 -10.44 37.03
C ASN A 19 -5.03 -9.99 35.58
N SER A 20 -5.34 -10.91 34.68
CA SER A 20 -5.76 -10.62 33.31
C SER A 20 -7.23 -10.19 33.25
N LYS A 21 -7.54 -9.06 32.60
CA LYS A 21 -8.94 -8.59 32.47
C LYS A 21 -9.54 -9.28 31.25
N HIS A 22 -10.25 -10.39 31.47
CA HIS A 22 -10.95 -11.10 30.40
C HIS A 22 -12.05 -10.22 29.78
N LYS A 23 -12.14 -10.22 28.45
CA LYS A 23 -13.28 -9.64 27.71
C LYS A 23 -14.18 -10.79 27.23
N VAL A 24 -15.43 -10.81 27.70
CA VAL A 24 -16.47 -11.70 27.18
C VAL A 24 -16.87 -11.20 25.80
N ILE A 25 -16.81 -12.05 24.77
CA ILE A 25 -17.22 -11.69 23.40
C ILE A 25 -18.57 -12.34 23.12
N GLY A 26 -19.64 -11.55 23.18
CA GLY A 26 -21.01 -12.07 23.04
C GLY A 26 -21.35 -13.09 24.13
N SER A 27 -21.75 -14.31 23.75
CA SER A 27 -22.04 -15.42 24.68
C SER A 27 -20.86 -16.36 24.94
N ARG A 28 -19.63 -16.01 24.52
CA ARG A 28 -18.49 -16.93 24.43
C ARG A 28 -17.36 -16.55 25.39
N LEU A 29 -16.84 -17.55 26.11
CA LEU A 29 -15.57 -17.44 26.83
C LEU A 29 -14.42 -17.88 25.92
N CYS A 30 -13.43 -17.00 25.74
CA CYS A 30 -12.18 -17.29 25.05
C CYS A 30 -11.04 -17.21 26.07
N TYR A 31 -10.19 -18.23 26.10
CA TYR A 31 -8.98 -18.25 26.93
C TYR A 31 -7.76 -18.07 26.06
N TYR A 32 -6.68 -17.55 26.64
CA TYR A 32 -5.43 -17.37 25.92
C TYR A 32 -4.22 -17.72 26.78
N SER A 33 -3.16 -18.19 26.12
CA SER A 33 -1.84 -18.38 26.71
C SER A 33 -0.79 -17.71 25.83
N PHE A 34 0.26 -17.18 26.45
CA PHE A 34 1.42 -16.64 25.74
C PHE A 34 2.51 -17.69 25.64
N LYS A 35 3.22 -17.68 24.51
CA LYS A 35 4.52 -18.32 24.36
C LYS A 35 5.56 -17.21 24.40
N VAL A 36 6.31 -17.14 25.50
CA VAL A 36 7.42 -16.20 25.61
C VAL A 36 8.51 -16.67 24.65
N ASN A 37 8.81 -15.86 23.66
CA ASN A 37 9.94 -16.07 22.77
C ASN A 37 10.90 -14.89 22.94
N HIS A 38 12.01 -15.11 23.64
CA HIS A 38 13.03 -14.09 23.92
C HIS A 38 13.73 -13.53 22.66
N LYS A 39 13.38 -14.02 21.47
CA LYS A 39 13.91 -13.56 20.17
C LYS A 39 12.94 -12.65 19.41
N ILE A 40 11.71 -12.48 19.90
CA ILE A 40 10.69 -11.66 19.25
C ILE A 40 10.70 -10.27 19.89
N ASP A 41 10.53 -9.26 19.04
CA ASP A 41 10.47 -7.84 19.38
C ASP A 41 9.47 -7.58 20.52
N GLU A 42 9.73 -6.57 21.37
CA GLU A 42 8.94 -6.25 22.58
C GLU A 42 7.48 -5.83 22.30
N GLU A 43 7.09 -5.84 21.02
CA GLU A 43 5.79 -5.44 20.50
C GLU A 43 4.90 -6.64 20.12
N LEU A 44 5.43 -7.87 20.03
CA LEU A 44 4.71 -9.05 19.55
C LEU A 44 4.87 -10.26 20.48
N TYR A 45 3.76 -10.94 20.78
CA TYR A 45 3.75 -12.16 21.57
C TYR A 45 2.99 -13.27 20.86
N GLU A 46 3.64 -14.42 20.67
CA GLU A 46 2.95 -15.61 20.17
C GLU A 46 2.05 -16.19 21.26
N GLY A 47 0.99 -16.88 20.86
CA GLY A 47 0.14 -17.54 21.82
C GLY A 47 -0.89 -18.45 21.21
N GLN A 48 -1.81 -18.89 22.06
CA GLN A 48 -2.88 -19.80 21.70
C GLN A 48 -4.21 -19.32 22.23
N LEU A 49 -5.26 -19.38 21.41
CA LEU A 49 -6.65 -19.21 21.83
C LEU A 49 -7.31 -20.56 22.04
N HIS A 50 -8.01 -20.71 23.16
CA HIS A 50 -8.87 -21.85 23.46
C HIS A 50 -10.32 -21.37 23.50
N LEU A 51 -11.17 -22.03 22.70
CA LEU A 51 -12.58 -21.68 22.58
C LEU A 51 -13.44 -22.63 23.44
N SER A 52 -14.31 -22.06 24.28
CA SER A 52 -15.13 -22.80 25.26
C SER A 52 -16.05 -23.89 24.68
N PHE A 53 -16.39 -23.84 23.39
CA PHE A 53 -17.25 -24.86 22.74
C PHE A 53 -16.50 -26.11 22.28
N GLY A 54 -15.16 -26.12 22.36
CA GLY A 54 -14.32 -27.26 22.00
C GLY A 54 -13.20 -27.43 23.02
N PRO A 55 -13.48 -27.85 24.27
CA PRO A 55 -12.45 -28.06 25.29
C PRO A 55 -11.40 -29.11 24.88
N HIS A 56 -11.74 -29.97 23.91
CA HIS A 56 -10.83 -30.95 23.29
C HIS A 56 -10.41 -30.57 21.86
N GLY A 57 -10.84 -29.41 21.36
CA GLY A 57 -10.43 -28.90 20.06
C GLY A 57 -8.99 -28.40 20.09
N PRO A 58 -8.25 -28.48 18.97
CA PRO A 58 -6.89 -27.96 18.92
C PRO A 58 -6.90 -26.44 19.17
N PRO A 59 -5.95 -25.92 19.97
CA PRO A 59 -5.82 -24.48 20.17
C PRO A 59 -5.56 -23.76 18.84
N ILE A 60 -6.11 -22.56 18.69
CA ILE A 60 -5.84 -21.70 17.54
C ILE A 60 -4.56 -20.93 17.84
N ASN A 61 -3.54 -21.09 17.00
CA ASN A 61 -2.33 -20.29 17.12
C ASN A 61 -2.63 -18.85 16.69
N VAL A 62 -2.17 -17.89 17.51
CA VAL A 62 -2.42 -16.47 17.31
C VAL A 62 -1.18 -15.64 17.60
N VAL A 63 -1.21 -14.37 17.20
CA VAL A 63 -0.22 -13.36 17.62
C VAL A 63 -0.94 -12.23 18.34
N PHE A 64 -0.36 -11.79 19.44
CA PHE A 64 -0.79 -10.64 20.21
C PHE A 64 0.14 -9.47 19.93
N VAL A 65 -0.41 -8.39 19.39
CA VAL A 65 0.30 -7.15 19.05
C VAL A 65 0.04 -6.13 20.15
N LYS A 66 1.10 -5.66 20.80
CA LYS A 66 1.04 -4.62 21.84
C LYS A 66 0.56 -3.29 21.24
N VAL A 67 -0.32 -2.62 21.97
CA VAL A 67 -0.83 -1.29 21.60
C VAL A 67 -0.93 -0.37 22.83
N ALA A 68 -1.01 0.93 22.57
CA ALA A 68 -1.28 1.92 23.62
C ALA A 68 -2.65 1.65 24.27
N GLN A 69 -2.75 1.93 25.57
CA GLN A 69 -3.93 1.62 26.37
C GLN A 69 -5.18 2.32 25.85
N GLU A 70 -5.06 3.61 25.60
CA GLU A 70 -6.11 4.51 25.12
C GLU A 70 -6.63 4.13 23.73
N ASP A 71 -5.82 3.41 22.95
CA ASP A 71 -6.11 3.13 21.54
C ASP A 71 -6.66 1.72 21.29
N ALA A 72 -6.46 0.77 22.21
CA ALA A 72 -6.70 -0.65 21.95
C ALA A 72 -8.12 -0.97 21.45
N GLU A 73 -9.14 -0.42 22.10
CA GLU A 73 -10.53 -0.64 21.70
C GLU A 73 -10.88 0.07 20.40
N ILE A 74 -10.36 1.28 20.20
CA ILE A 74 -10.61 2.10 19.01
C ILE A 74 -9.99 1.43 17.79
N ILE A 75 -8.72 1.04 17.88
CA ILE A 75 -7.99 0.32 16.84
C ILE A 75 -8.69 -0.99 16.50
N PHE A 76 -9.13 -1.75 17.53
CA PHE A 76 -9.87 -2.99 17.31
C PHE A 76 -11.12 -2.76 16.45
N ARG A 77 -11.98 -1.81 16.84
CA ARG A 77 -13.24 -1.54 16.13
C ARG A 77 -13.00 -1.08 14.70
N ARG A 78 -12.04 -0.17 14.49
CA ARG A 78 -11.69 0.38 13.17
C ARG A 78 -11.10 -0.69 12.26
N THR A 79 -10.15 -1.46 12.76
CA THR A 79 -9.50 -2.54 11.98
C THR A 79 -10.48 -3.66 11.64
N ALA A 80 -11.41 -4.00 12.54
CA ALA A 80 -12.43 -5.00 12.30
C ALA A 80 -13.51 -4.57 11.28
N ALA A 81 -13.71 -3.26 11.08
CA ALA A 81 -14.71 -2.73 10.15
C ALA A 81 -14.29 -2.87 8.67
N VAL A 82 -12.99 -2.89 8.38
CA VAL A 82 -12.48 -2.92 7.00
C VAL A 82 -12.51 -4.34 6.41
N ASN A 83 -12.63 -4.44 5.09
CA ASN A 83 -12.54 -5.69 4.33
C ASN A 83 -11.21 -6.45 4.58
N ASP A 84 -11.27 -7.79 4.65
CA ASP A 84 -10.12 -8.66 4.95
C ASP A 84 -9.16 -8.91 3.76
N GLY A 85 -9.45 -8.30 2.60
CA GLY A 85 -8.62 -8.39 1.39
C GLY A 85 -7.18 -7.91 1.58
N VAL A 86 -6.97 -6.82 2.33
CA VAL A 86 -5.64 -6.24 2.61
C VAL A 86 -5.38 -5.99 4.10
N VAL A 87 -6.43 -5.91 4.91
CA VAL A 87 -6.32 -5.73 6.36
C VAL A 87 -6.39 -7.09 7.03
N LEU A 88 -5.49 -7.37 7.96
CA LEU A 88 -5.60 -8.54 8.82
C LEU A 88 -6.51 -8.18 9.99
N ARG A 89 -7.65 -8.87 10.12
CA ARG A 89 -8.66 -8.53 11.13
C ARG A 89 -8.26 -9.06 12.52
N PRO A 90 -8.37 -8.23 13.58
CA PRO A 90 -8.17 -8.71 14.93
C PRO A 90 -9.40 -9.50 15.40
N TRP A 91 -9.16 -10.54 16.19
CA TRP A 91 -10.17 -11.31 16.90
C TRP A 91 -10.71 -10.55 18.10
N MET A 92 -9.83 -9.89 18.85
CA MET A 92 -10.16 -9.19 20.08
C MET A 92 -9.06 -8.23 20.51
N HIS A 93 -9.39 -7.33 21.43
CA HIS A 93 -8.40 -6.61 22.24
C HIS A 93 -8.59 -6.97 23.71
N LEU A 94 -7.51 -7.02 24.46
CA LEU A 94 -7.53 -7.38 25.88
C LEU A 94 -6.34 -6.80 26.64
N PHE A 95 -6.51 -6.65 27.95
CA PHE A 95 -5.43 -6.31 28.85
C PHE A 95 -4.86 -7.59 29.48
N SER A 96 -3.58 -7.82 29.22
CA SER A 96 -2.84 -9.00 29.65
C SER A 96 -1.84 -8.68 30.72
N LYS A 97 -1.88 -9.41 31.83
CA LYS A 97 -0.90 -9.32 32.91
C LYS A 97 -0.55 -10.72 33.42
N GLN A 98 0.73 -11.05 33.42
CA GLN A 98 1.25 -12.36 33.79
C GLN A 98 2.19 -12.21 35.01
N LYS A 99 1.79 -12.77 36.16
CA LYS A 99 2.52 -12.71 37.44
C LYS A 99 3.45 -13.90 37.65
N GLU A 100 3.16 -15.06 37.07
CA GLU A 100 3.81 -16.34 37.39
C GLU A 100 4.96 -16.76 36.48
N PHE A 101 5.43 -15.90 35.58
CA PHE A 101 6.67 -16.18 34.86
C PHE A 101 7.85 -15.88 35.78
N ASP A 102 8.22 -16.85 36.63
CA ASP A 102 9.36 -16.75 37.56
C ASP A 102 10.66 -16.35 36.85
N ASP A 103 10.81 -16.76 35.59
CA ASP A 103 11.96 -16.46 34.73
C ASP A 103 11.96 -15.06 34.09
N LEU A 104 10.85 -14.31 34.17
CA LEU A 104 10.79 -12.94 33.62
C LEU A 104 11.24 -11.92 34.67
N PRO A 105 12.11 -10.95 34.33
CA PRO A 105 12.43 -9.83 35.22
C PRO A 105 11.17 -9.07 35.70
N GLU A 106 11.17 -8.60 36.96
CA GLU A 106 10.04 -7.88 37.57
C GLU A 106 9.57 -6.66 36.77
N ASP A 107 10.49 -6.03 36.05
CA ASP A 107 10.29 -4.83 35.25
C ASP A 107 9.76 -5.09 33.83
N THR A 108 9.62 -6.35 33.42
CA THR A 108 9.07 -6.72 32.11
C THR A 108 7.63 -6.23 31.96
N ASP A 109 7.30 -5.65 30.81
CA ASP A 109 5.98 -5.08 30.52
C ASP A 109 4.82 -6.07 30.76
N LEU A 110 5.01 -7.36 30.47
CA LEU A 110 4.01 -8.41 30.75
C LEU A 110 3.67 -8.54 32.24
N ARG A 111 4.63 -8.27 33.15
CA ARG A 111 4.40 -8.26 34.60
C ARG A 111 3.69 -6.99 35.05
N LYS A 112 3.92 -5.85 34.39
CA LYS A 112 3.20 -4.59 34.65
C LYS A 112 1.76 -4.66 34.13
N GLY A 113 1.60 -5.30 32.98
CA GLY A 113 0.37 -5.50 32.23
C GLY A 113 0.33 -4.64 30.97
N ILE A 114 -0.10 -5.23 29.85
CA ILE A 114 -0.10 -4.63 28.52
C ILE A 114 -1.46 -4.74 27.85
N TRP A 115 -1.77 -3.78 26.98
CA TRP A 115 -2.89 -3.90 26.06
C TRP A 115 -2.42 -4.53 24.75
N VAL A 116 -3.18 -5.52 24.28
CA VAL A 116 -2.86 -6.25 23.06
C VAL A 116 -4.09 -6.41 22.17
N LEU A 117 -3.85 -6.43 20.86
CA LEU A 117 -4.77 -6.90 19.83
C LEU A 117 -4.37 -8.31 19.43
N CYS A 118 -5.34 -9.23 19.37
CA CYS A 118 -5.14 -10.60 18.99
C CYS A 118 -5.47 -10.78 17.51
N TYR A 119 -4.52 -11.28 16.72
CA TYR A 119 -4.65 -11.54 15.29
C TYR A 119 -4.43 -13.03 14.99
N ASP A 120 -4.84 -13.47 13.80
CA ASP A 120 -4.40 -14.76 13.27
C ASP A 120 -2.88 -14.86 13.33
N ARG A 121 -2.39 -16.11 13.44
CA ARG A 121 -0.95 -16.35 13.34
C ARG A 121 -0.43 -15.90 11.98
N PHE A 122 0.41 -14.88 12.01
CA PHE A 122 1.23 -14.41 10.89
C PHE A 122 2.69 -14.80 11.12
N GLU A 123 3.46 -15.05 10.07
CA GLU A 123 4.83 -15.55 10.21
C GLU A 123 5.74 -14.52 10.87
N HIS A 124 5.76 -13.30 10.32
CA HIS A 124 6.57 -12.16 10.78
C HIS A 124 5.82 -10.85 10.54
N ASP A 125 6.06 -9.83 11.35
CA ASP A 125 5.79 -8.46 10.93
C ASP A 125 6.89 -7.98 9.96
N LEU A 126 6.63 -6.87 9.26
CA LEU A 126 7.58 -6.35 8.28
C LEU A 126 8.87 -5.85 8.93
N LYS A 127 8.80 -5.32 10.17
CA LYS A 127 9.96 -4.84 10.93
C LYS A 127 10.93 -5.98 11.22
N HIS A 128 10.42 -7.07 11.78
CA HIS A 128 11.20 -8.27 12.08
C HIS A 128 11.70 -8.94 10.81
N TRP A 129 10.85 -9.05 9.77
CA TRP A 129 11.28 -9.56 8.47
C TRP A 129 12.45 -8.75 7.89
N THR A 130 12.37 -7.42 7.93
CA THR A 130 13.41 -6.53 7.40
C THR A 130 14.71 -6.67 8.20
N ASN A 131 14.63 -6.83 9.52
CA ASN A 131 15.80 -7.07 10.35
C ASN A 131 16.48 -8.41 10.05
N MET A 132 15.69 -9.47 9.82
CA MET A 132 16.24 -10.74 9.35
C MET A 132 16.76 -10.66 7.90
N ALA A 133 16.17 -9.81 7.07
CA ALA A 133 16.51 -9.62 5.66
C ALA A 133 17.87 -8.95 5.46
N LYS A 134 18.34 -8.14 6.41
CA LYS A 134 19.64 -7.45 6.33
C LYS A 134 20.80 -8.44 6.16
N PRO A 135 21.79 -8.14 5.29
CA PRO A 135 22.98 -8.95 5.17
C PRO A 135 23.84 -8.81 6.43
N GLU A 136 24.26 -9.94 7.03
CA GLU A 136 25.29 -9.91 8.06
C GLU A 136 26.64 -9.44 7.49
N PRO A 137 27.48 -8.75 8.28
CA PRO A 137 28.77 -8.30 7.81
C PRO A 137 29.70 -9.49 7.56
N LYS A 138 30.04 -9.70 6.28
CA LYS A 138 31.10 -10.56 5.73
C LYS A 138 30.93 -12.08 5.92
N GLY A 139 30.63 -12.75 4.81
CA GLY A 139 31.18 -14.07 4.51
C GLY A 139 30.34 -15.30 4.87
N ILE A 140 29.12 -15.12 5.38
CA ILE A 140 28.20 -16.25 5.61
C ILE A 140 27.10 -16.22 4.54
N ALA A 141 26.97 -17.35 3.84
CA ALA A 141 26.01 -17.52 2.74
C ALA A 141 24.58 -17.22 3.20
N TYR A 142 23.90 -16.43 2.38
CA TYR A 142 22.48 -16.12 2.44
C TYR A 142 21.66 -17.39 2.76
N ASN A 143 20.84 -17.38 3.81
CA ASN A 143 19.96 -18.50 4.09
C ASN A 143 18.70 -18.39 3.21
N ASP A 144 18.82 -18.89 1.98
CA ASP A 144 17.86 -18.75 0.87
C ASP A 144 16.43 -19.27 1.13
N LYS A 145 16.20 -20.03 2.20
CA LYS A 145 14.90 -20.72 2.42
C LYS A 145 13.78 -19.82 2.95
N LEU A 146 14.09 -18.63 3.49
CA LEU A 146 13.11 -17.75 4.16
C LEU A 146 12.94 -16.38 3.49
N LYS A 147 13.83 -15.99 2.58
CA LYS A 147 13.81 -14.65 1.96
C LYS A 147 13.26 -14.74 0.54
N LEU A 148 12.05 -14.21 0.34
CA LEU A 148 11.56 -13.92 -1.01
C LEU A 148 12.51 -12.90 -1.63
N PRO A 149 13.21 -13.22 -2.74
CA PRO A 149 14.18 -12.30 -3.33
C PRO A 149 13.46 -11.00 -3.69
N ILE A 150 13.98 -9.88 -3.20
CA ILE A 150 13.40 -8.56 -3.47
C ILE A 150 13.47 -8.29 -4.97
N LYS A 151 14.62 -8.60 -5.57
CA LYS A 151 14.84 -8.46 -7.00
C LYS A 151 15.03 -9.80 -7.69
N THR A 152 14.63 -9.88 -8.95
CA THR A 152 14.98 -10.96 -9.87
C THR A 152 16.42 -10.78 -10.36
N GLY A 153 17.00 -11.80 -11.01
CA GLY A 153 18.39 -11.76 -11.50
C GLY A 153 18.67 -10.69 -12.56
N ASP A 154 17.64 -10.10 -13.14
CA ASP A 154 17.68 -8.96 -14.06
C ASP A 154 17.39 -7.61 -13.38
N ASP A 155 17.57 -7.53 -12.06
CA ASP A 155 17.46 -6.31 -11.23
C ASP A 155 16.04 -5.68 -11.18
N ARG A 156 15.00 -6.44 -11.54
CA ARG A 156 13.59 -6.01 -11.42
C ARG A 156 13.01 -6.40 -10.07
N LEU A 157 11.97 -5.69 -9.61
CA LEU A 157 11.25 -6.10 -8.41
C LEU A 157 10.56 -7.45 -8.66
N ASN A 158 10.66 -8.37 -7.70
CA ASN A 158 10.00 -9.67 -7.78
C ASN A 158 8.47 -9.51 -7.83
N GLU A 159 7.83 -10.35 -8.63
CA GLU A 159 6.38 -10.35 -8.85
C GLU A 159 5.57 -10.39 -7.55
N PHE A 160 6.05 -11.11 -6.53
CA PHE A 160 5.43 -11.13 -5.21
C PHE A 160 5.31 -9.72 -4.60
N TRP A 161 6.40 -8.95 -4.64
CA TRP A 161 6.45 -7.61 -4.07
C TRP A 161 5.67 -6.63 -4.92
N CYS A 162 5.75 -6.72 -6.25
CA CYS A 162 4.90 -5.92 -7.15
C CYS A 162 3.41 -6.10 -6.83
N ASN A 163 2.98 -7.35 -6.66
CA ASN A 163 1.58 -7.66 -6.37
C ASN A 163 1.20 -7.26 -4.94
N SER A 164 2.08 -7.45 -3.96
CA SER A 164 1.83 -7.07 -2.57
C SER A 164 1.67 -5.56 -2.43
N ILE A 165 2.53 -4.78 -3.08
CA ILE A 165 2.48 -3.32 -2.98
C ILE A 165 1.25 -2.76 -3.69
N ARG A 166 0.89 -3.31 -4.86
CA ARG A 166 -0.36 -2.95 -5.54
C ARG A 166 -1.56 -3.16 -4.61
N LYS A 167 -1.63 -4.33 -3.95
CA LYS A 167 -2.67 -4.64 -2.98
C LYS A 167 -2.67 -3.69 -1.79
N LEU A 168 -1.51 -3.26 -1.31
CA LEU A 168 -1.40 -2.27 -0.23
C LEU A 168 -1.96 -0.91 -0.65
N ILE A 169 -1.60 -0.41 -1.83
CA ILE A 169 -2.11 0.87 -2.35
C ILE A 169 -3.64 0.82 -2.51
N ASP A 170 -4.14 -0.23 -3.17
CA ASP A 170 -5.58 -0.46 -3.33
C ASP A 170 -6.26 -0.55 -1.95
N GLY A 171 -5.61 -1.22 -1.00
CA GLY A 171 -6.11 -1.40 0.34
C GLY A 171 -6.19 -0.13 1.18
N VAL A 172 -5.22 0.77 1.06
CA VAL A 172 -5.30 2.10 1.69
C VAL A 172 -6.48 2.89 1.12
N CYS A 173 -6.69 2.81 -0.19
CA CYS A 173 -7.86 3.43 -0.81
C CYS A 173 -9.18 2.83 -0.29
N ASP A 174 -9.22 1.53 -0.04
CA ASP A 174 -10.39 0.88 0.54
C ASP A 174 -10.62 1.28 2.00
N ILE A 175 -9.56 1.42 2.81
CA ILE A 175 -9.66 2.00 4.17
C ILE A 175 -10.30 3.39 4.11
N HIS A 176 -9.87 4.24 3.15
CA HIS A 176 -10.41 5.59 2.98
C HIS A 176 -11.87 5.61 2.56
N LYS A 177 -12.32 4.64 1.75
CA LYS A 177 -13.73 4.51 1.33
C LYS A 177 -14.64 4.15 2.50
N GLU A 178 -14.14 3.44 3.49
CA GLU A 178 -14.86 3.10 4.73
C GLU A 178 -14.90 4.26 5.73
N GLY A 179 -14.47 5.48 5.34
CA GLY A 179 -14.45 6.64 6.23
C GLY A 179 -13.34 6.57 7.29
N LEU A 180 -12.30 5.78 7.05
CA LEU A 180 -11.17 5.60 7.97
C LEU A 180 -9.86 6.09 7.36
N TYR A 181 -8.85 6.28 8.19
CA TYR A 181 -7.46 6.45 7.78
C TYR A 181 -6.57 5.68 8.75
N HIS A 182 -5.39 5.28 8.32
CA HIS A 182 -4.53 4.43 9.11
C HIS A 182 -3.78 5.22 10.20
N GLY A 183 -3.09 6.31 9.84
CA GLY A 183 -2.39 7.19 10.80
C GLY A 183 -1.07 6.62 11.34
N GLY A 184 -0.27 5.99 10.47
CA GLY A 184 1.02 5.41 10.85
C GLY A 184 1.57 4.37 9.88
N LEU A 185 1.29 4.53 8.58
CA LEU A 185 1.73 3.57 7.56
C LEU A 185 3.25 3.66 7.30
N SER A 186 3.92 4.66 7.86
CA SER A 186 5.38 4.77 7.84
C SER A 186 6.07 3.71 8.71
N SER A 187 5.38 3.17 9.72
CA SER A 187 5.96 2.15 10.61
C SER A 187 5.79 0.74 10.07
N GLN A 188 6.92 0.02 9.94
CA GLN A 188 6.95 -1.38 9.52
C GLN A 188 6.22 -2.33 10.50
N SER A 189 6.03 -1.95 11.77
CA SER A 189 5.27 -2.75 12.75
C SER A 189 3.76 -2.82 12.42
N ASN A 190 3.26 -1.98 11.50
CA ASN A 190 1.85 -2.00 11.08
C ASN A 190 1.58 -2.90 9.87
N TYR A 191 2.54 -3.78 9.54
CA TYR A 191 2.43 -4.71 8.43
C TYR A 191 2.79 -6.13 8.87
N ALA A 192 1.96 -7.11 8.49
CA ALA A 192 2.14 -8.51 8.83
C ALA A 192 2.16 -9.40 7.59
N PHE A 193 3.08 -10.35 7.53
CA PHE A 193 3.09 -11.41 6.52
C PHE A 193 2.11 -12.50 6.92
N TYR A 194 1.05 -12.66 6.15
CA TYR A 194 0.03 -13.68 6.37
C TYR A 194 -0.23 -14.44 5.07
N TYR A 195 -0.03 -15.76 5.07
CA TYR A 195 -0.22 -16.65 3.92
C TYR A 195 0.37 -16.10 2.62
N LYS A 196 1.65 -15.68 2.65
CA LYS A 196 2.35 -15.09 1.48
C LYS A 196 1.66 -13.82 0.96
N SER A 197 1.15 -12.98 1.86
CA SER A 197 0.68 -11.64 1.52
C SER A 197 1.03 -10.68 2.63
N LEU A 198 1.40 -9.45 2.25
CA LEU A 198 1.60 -8.37 3.21
C LEU A 198 0.24 -7.75 3.54
N LYS A 199 -0.11 -7.71 4.81
CA LYS A 199 -1.38 -7.20 5.32
C LYS A 199 -1.16 -6.00 6.23
N ILE A 200 -2.09 -5.05 6.21
CA ILE A 200 -2.11 -3.89 7.12
C ILE A 200 -2.79 -4.31 8.43
N ILE A 201 -2.27 -3.82 9.56
CA ILE A 201 -2.88 -3.95 10.89
C ILE A 201 -2.95 -2.60 11.59
N ASN A 202 -3.72 -2.52 12.67
CA ASN A 202 -3.74 -1.37 13.58
C ASN A 202 -4.24 -0.03 13.00
N ILE A 203 -5.40 -0.03 12.32
CA ILE A 203 -6.02 1.22 11.80
C ILE A 203 -6.39 2.15 12.95
N LYS A 204 -5.80 3.35 12.98
CA LYS A 204 -5.91 4.26 14.12
C LYS A 204 -6.90 5.39 13.96
N GLY A 205 -7.30 5.77 12.74
CA GLY A 205 -8.00 7.03 12.47
C GLY A 205 -9.42 6.86 11.93
N SER A 206 -10.24 7.92 12.05
CA SER A 206 -11.55 8.03 11.41
C SER A 206 -11.69 9.40 10.77
N LEU A 207 -12.23 9.43 9.55
CA LEU A 207 -12.49 10.62 8.76
C LEU A 207 -13.84 11.27 9.12
N ASP A 208 -14.75 10.55 9.76
CA ASP A 208 -16.12 10.98 10.03
C ASP A 208 -16.22 12.26 10.88
N THR A 209 -15.20 12.54 11.69
CA THR A 209 -15.14 13.72 12.58
C THR A 209 -14.40 14.90 11.97
N LEU A 210 -13.89 14.76 10.75
CA LEU A 210 -13.03 15.75 10.10
C LEU A 210 -13.80 16.52 9.02
N ASN A 211 -13.33 17.73 8.73
CA ASN A 211 -13.81 18.46 7.55
C ASN A 211 -13.10 17.97 6.27
N ASP A 212 -13.59 18.39 5.10
CA ASP A 212 -13.06 17.94 3.79
C ASP A 212 -11.56 18.19 3.62
N GLU A 213 -11.05 19.34 4.09
CA GLU A 213 -9.63 19.68 3.99
C GLU A 213 -8.76 18.77 4.85
N GLN A 214 -9.20 18.52 6.08
CA GLN A 214 -8.54 17.60 7.02
C GLN A 214 -8.62 16.14 6.52
N CYS A 215 -9.75 15.74 5.95
CA CYS A 215 -9.92 14.43 5.33
C CYS A 215 -8.88 14.21 4.23
N GLU A 216 -8.77 15.15 3.29
CA GLU A 216 -7.81 15.06 2.19
C GLU A 216 -6.36 15.14 2.69
N ALA A 217 -6.08 15.88 3.76
CA ALA A 217 -4.77 15.89 4.39
C ALA A 217 -4.40 14.53 4.98
N GLN A 218 -5.30 13.89 5.75
CA GLN A 218 -5.05 12.57 6.35
C GLN A 218 -4.89 11.47 5.30
N LYS A 219 -5.68 11.49 4.22
CA LYS A 219 -5.52 10.54 3.11
C LYS A 219 -4.17 10.71 2.41
N LYS A 220 -3.74 11.96 2.19
CA LYS A 220 -2.41 12.23 1.60
C LYS A 220 -1.29 11.80 2.54
N GLU A 221 -1.46 12.00 3.84
CA GLU A 221 -0.50 11.58 4.85
C GLU A 221 -0.34 10.05 4.85
N ASP A 222 -1.43 9.28 4.86
CA ASP A 222 -1.39 7.81 4.75
C ASP A 222 -0.64 7.31 3.50
N ILE A 223 -0.91 7.92 2.34
CA ILE A 223 -0.22 7.59 1.10
C ILE A 223 1.27 7.99 1.20
N THR A 224 1.58 9.15 1.76
CA THR A 224 2.96 9.60 1.97
C THR A 224 3.73 8.65 2.89
N ASP A 225 3.10 8.25 3.99
CA ASP A 225 3.62 7.29 4.96
C ASP A 225 3.91 5.94 4.33
N LEU A 226 2.96 5.41 3.54
CA LEU A 226 3.14 4.16 2.79
C LEU A 226 4.35 4.27 1.85
N LEU A 227 4.49 5.40 1.14
CA LEU A 227 5.63 5.64 0.25
C LEU A 227 6.96 5.72 0.98
N TRP A 228 6.98 6.36 2.15
CA TRP A 228 8.18 6.40 3.01
C TRP A 228 8.57 5.01 3.50
N MET A 229 7.61 4.23 3.99
CA MET A 229 7.87 2.83 4.37
C MET A 229 8.43 2.03 3.19
N LEU A 230 7.83 2.18 2.00
CA LEU A 230 8.32 1.52 0.79
C LEU A 230 9.71 2.01 0.40
N ASN A 231 10.06 3.28 0.65
CA ASN A 231 11.39 3.82 0.39
C ASN A 231 12.45 3.20 1.31
N ASP A 232 12.14 3.11 2.59
CA ASP A 232 13.02 2.47 3.58
C ASP A 232 13.20 0.96 3.33
N CYS A 233 12.22 0.31 2.69
CA CYS A 233 12.28 -1.11 2.37
C CYS A 233 12.80 -1.41 0.94
N TYR A 234 12.63 -0.49 -0.01
CA TYR A 234 12.80 -0.72 -1.45
C TYR A 234 13.27 0.54 -2.21
N ASP A 235 14.50 0.99 -1.96
CA ASP A 235 15.11 2.22 -2.53
C ASP A 235 14.86 2.47 -4.03
N ASP A 236 14.83 1.43 -4.87
CA ASP A 236 14.62 1.60 -6.32
C ASP A 236 13.16 1.51 -6.75
N PHE A 237 12.32 0.78 -6.00
CA PHE A 237 10.90 0.69 -6.30
C PHE A 237 10.13 1.86 -5.71
N ALA A 238 10.51 2.40 -4.56
CA ALA A 238 9.91 3.63 -4.03
C ALA A 238 10.17 4.82 -4.94
N LYS A 239 11.35 4.91 -5.57
CA LYS A 239 11.58 5.88 -6.66
C LYS A 239 10.62 5.67 -7.83
N LYS A 240 10.24 4.42 -8.11
CA LYS A 240 9.22 4.08 -9.11
C LYS A 240 7.78 4.30 -8.60
N VAL A 241 7.44 4.12 -7.33
CA VAL A 241 6.10 4.46 -6.85
C VAL A 241 5.96 5.98 -6.71
N LEU A 242 6.97 6.68 -6.20
CA LEU A 242 7.06 8.15 -6.19
C LEU A 242 7.07 8.75 -7.61
N GLY A 243 7.50 7.97 -8.60
CA GLY A 243 7.40 8.29 -10.02
C GLY A 243 6.02 8.03 -10.62
N ASP A 244 5.08 7.43 -9.88
CA ASP A 244 3.73 7.17 -10.39
C ASP A 244 3.03 8.48 -10.76
N PRO A 245 2.45 8.60 -11.97
CA PRO A 245 1.82 9.82 -12.44
C PRO A 245 0.74 10.37 -11.50
N PHE A 246 0.09 9.52 -10.70
CA PHE A 246 -0.88 9.94 -9.70
C PHE A 246 -0.26 10.84 -8.61
N LEU A 247 1.00 10.59 -8.25
CA LEU A 247 1.71 11.28 -7.16
C LEU A 247 2.54 12.47 -7.62
N LEU A 248 2.75 12.59 -8.93
CA LEU A 248 3.56 13.63 -9.54
C LEU A 248 2.79 14.94 -9.73
N LYS A 249 3.51 16.07 -9.58
CA LYS A 249 2.98 17.40 -9.94
C LYS A 249 2.82 17.53 -11.46
N ALA A 250 1.99 18.49 -11.89
CA ALA A 250 1.69 18.71 -13.32
C ALA A 250 2.95 18.83 -14.19
N ASP A 251 4.00 19.49 -13.72
CA ASP A 251 5.26 19.63 -14.46
C ASP A 251 6.03 18.31 -14.58
N GLN A 252 6.04 17.51 -13.53
CA GLN A 252 6.69 16.20 -13.50
C GLN A 252 5.92 15.19 -14.37
N ARG A 253 4.59 15.17 -14.27
CA ARG A 253 3.70 14.34 -15.12
C ARG A 253 3.92 14.64 -16.60
N MET A 254 3.92 15.93 -16.98
CA MET A 254 4.08 16.32 -18.39
C MET A 254 5.47 15.96 -18.95
N ARG A 255 6.52 15.97 -18.12
CA ARG A 255 7.88 15.52 -18.50
C ARG A 255 7.99 14.02 -18.74
N LEU A 256 7.11 13.19 -18.16
CA LEU A 256 7.13 11.74 -18.41
C LEU A 256 6.88 11.41 -19.90
N PHE A 257 6.10 12.21 -20.62
CA PHE A 257 5.92 12.02 -22.06
C PHE A 257 7.22 12.19 -22.86
N ASP A 258 8.12 13.06 -22.40
CA ASP A 258 9.45 13.26 -23.01
C ASP A 258 10.38 12.09 -22.64
N HIS A 259 10.31 11.62 -21.39
CA HIS A 259 11.05 10.46 -20.90
C HIS A 259 10.74 9.19 -21.70
N TYR A 260 9.45 8.86 -21.87
CA TYR A 260 9.02 7.69 -22.64
C TYR A 260 9.33 7.77 -24.14
N ASP A 261 9.46 8.98 -24.69
CA ASP A 261 9.92 9.15 -26.06
C ASP A 261 11.44 9.02 -26.18
N THR A 262 12.18 9.51 -25.19
CA THR A 262 13.64 9.35 -25.12
C THR A 262 14.04 7.89 -25.01
N MET A 263 13.30 7.09 -24.23
CA MET A 263 13.49 5.65 -24.16
C MET A 263 13.31 4.95 -25.52
N ARG A 264 12.55 5.51 -26.45
CA ARG A 264 12.44 4.95 -27.82
C ARG A 264 13.70 5.16 -28.66
N ASN A 265 14.59 6.07 -28.29
CA ASN A 265 15.82 6.32 -29.06
C ASN A 265 16.88 5.22 -28.83
N CYS A 266 16.70 4.36 -27.83
CA CYS A 266 17.51 3.17 -27.63
C CYS A 266 16.80 1.92 -28.21
N PRO A 267 17.46 1.07 -29.03
CA PRO A 267 16.80 -0.03 -29.76
C PRO A 267 16.08 -1.05 -28.87
N THR A 268 16.64 -1.37 -27.70
CA THR A 268 16.08 -2.37 -26.76
C THR A 268 14.83 -1.85 -26.07
N THR A 269 14.83 -0.60 -25.63
CA THR A 269 13.69 0.04 -24.98
C THR A 269 12.61 0.49 -25.97
N ALA A 270 12.95 0.75 -27.24
CA ALA A 270 11.98 1.04 -28.30
C ALA A 270 11.00 -0.12 -28.53
N GLN A 271 11.49 -1.36 -28.47
CA GLN A 271 10.66 -2.55 -28.61
C GLN A 271 9.68 -2.69 -27.44
N HIS A 272 10.14 -2.43 -26.20
CA HIS A 272 9.30 -2.46 -25.01
C HIS A 272 8.19 -1.41 -25.05
N VAL A 273 8.51 -0.18 -25.47
CA VAL A 273 7.51 0.89 -25.58
C VAL A 273 6.46 0.56 -26.65
N ASN A 274 6.87 0.01 -27.80
CA ASN A 274 5.92 -0.38 -28.84
C ASN A 274 5.06 -1.58 -28.41
N PHE A 275 5.64 -2.54 -27.67
CA PHE A 275 4.90 -3.68 -27.12
C PHE A 275 3.84 -3.23 -26.11
N ALA A 276 4.19 -2.37 -25.15
CA ALA A 276 3.26 -1.83 -24.17
C ALA A 276 2.08 -1.11 -24.85
N LEU A 277 2.37 -0.25 -25.83
CA LEU A 277 1.35 0.49 -26.59
C LEU A 277 0.45 -0.40 -27.48
N ALA A 278 0.84 -1.65 -27.72
CA ALA A 278 0.05 -2.61 -28.49
C ALA A 278 -0.89 -3.46 -27.61
N LEU A 279 -0.81 -3.34 -26.28
CA LEU A 279 -1.70 -4.04 -25.35
C LEU A 279 -3.14 -3.54 -25.46
N SER A 280 -4.11 -4.44 -25.29
CA SER A 280 -5.54 -4.12 -25.35
C SER A 280 -5.99 -3.08 -24.32
N ALA A 281 -5.23 -2.92 -23.23
CA ALA A 281 -5.43 -1.86 -22.24
C ALA A 281 -5.42 -0.44 -22.86
N PHE A 282 -4.80 -0.25 -24.03
CA PHE A 282 -4.75 1.03 -24.74
C PHE A 282 -5.82 1.21 -25.83
N ASP A 283 -6.72 0.24 -26.03
CA ASP A 283 -7.70 0.29 -27.13
C ASP A 283 -8.64 1.50 -27.03
N ASN A 284 -8.97 1.94 -25.81
CA ASN A 284 -9.81 3.11 -25.55
C ASN A 284 -9.20 4.44 -26.02
N PHE A 285 -7.90 4.47 -26.37
CA PHE A 285 -7.21 5.66 -26.87
C PHE A 285 -7.04 5.64 -28.40
N LYS A 286 -7.54 4.61 -29.08
CA LYS A 286 -7.62 4.60 -30.55
C LYS A 286 -8.64 5.65 -31.00
N SER A 287 -8.41 6.22 -32.18
CA SER A 287 -9.26 7.27 -32.76
C SER A 287 -9.35 8.56 -31.92
N TRP A 288 -8.38 8.81 -31.04
CA TRP A 288 -8.28 10.03 -30.22
C TRP A 288 -8.28 11.33 -31.04
N ASN A 289 -7.94 11.26 -32.33
CA ASN A 289 -7.90 12.39 -33.24
C ASN A 289 -9.23 12.61 -33.99
N SER A 290 -10.34 12.01 -33.51
CA SER A 290 -11.66 12.29 -34.07
C SER A 290 -12.03 13.78 -33.90
N THR A 291 -12.78 14.33 -34.85
CA THR A 291 -13.08 15.78 -34.89
C THR A 291 -13.78 16.28 -33.62
N SER A 292 -14.67 15.50 -33.03
CA SER A 292 -15.36 15.85 -31.77
C SER A 292 -14.42 15.83 -30.56
N THR A 293 -13.54 14.83 -30.50
CA THR A 293 -12.51 14.66 -29.46
C THR A 293 -11.54 15.86 -29.48
N LEU A 294 -11.03 16.23 -30.65
CA LEU A 294 -10.13 17.37 -30.83
C LEU A 294 -10.78 18.73 -30.50
N ILE A 295 -12.03 18.95 -30.90
CA ILE A 295 -12.75 20.21 -30.60
C ILE A 295 -12.96 20.37 -29.08
N THR A 296 -13.37 19.30 -28.41
CA THR A 296 -13.59 19.29 -26.95
C THR A 296 -12.29 19.49 -26.19
N TRP A 297 -11.22 18.83 -26.65
CA TRP A 297 -9.87 18.98 -26.13
C TRP A 297 -9.32 20.41 -26.26
N ILE A 298 -9.45 21.00 -27.44
CA ILE A 298 -9.02 22.38 -27.73
C ILE A 298 -9.74 23.37 -26.82
N ALA A 299 -11.04 23.16 -26.59
CA ALA A 299 -11.84 23.99 -25.70
C ALA A 299 -11.36 23.89 -24.23
N LEU A 300 -10.99 22.69 -23.76
CA LEU A 300 -10.53 22.46 -22.39
C LEU A 300 -9.12 23.01 -22.12
N CYS A 301 -8.19 22.83 -23.06
CA CYS A 301 -6.79 23.24 -22.87
C CYS A 301 -6.51 24.66 -23.39
N ARG A 302 -7.51 25.38 -23.92
CA ARG A 302 -7.33 26.66 -24.63
C ARG A 302 -6.19 26.63 -25.67
N VAL A 303 -5.89 25.45 -26.23
CA VAL A 303 -4.76 25.23 -27.14
C VAL A 303 -5.14 25.73 -28.53
N PHE A 304 -4.42 26.70 -29.07
CA PHE A 304 -4.55 27.12 -30.46
C PHE A 304 -4.11 25.97 -31.40
N ILE A 305 -5.08 25.32 -32.06
CA ILE A 305 -4.89 24.81 -33.43
C ILE A 305 -5.94 25.42 -34.34
N THR A 306 -6.03 26.75 -34.37
CA THR A 306 -6.63 27.47 -35.49
C THR A 306 -6.03 28.87 -35.62
N THR A 307 -5.06 29.02 -36.52
CA THR A 307 -5.06 30.22 -37.38
C THR A 307 -5.40 29.76 -38.80
N PRO A 308 -6.64 29.97 -39.28
CA PRO A 308 -6.99 29.87 -40.69
C PRO A 308 -6.40 31.04 -41.53
N HIS A 309 -5.62 31.93 -40.92
CA HIS A 309 -5.03 33.09 -41.57
C HIS A 309 -3.50 33.12 -41.46
N GLN A 310 -2.83 32.20 -42.16
CA GLN A 310 -1.56 32.54 -42.82
C GLN A 310 -1.54 31.90 -44.21
N LYS A 311 -2.11 32.64 -45.17
CA LYS A 311 -1.79 32.44 -46.58
C LYS A 311 -0.29 32.74 -46.77
N LYS A 312 0.40 31.77 -47.37
CA LYS A 312 1.66 31.85 -48.13
C LYS A 312 2.98 31.53 -47.40
N LYS A 313 3.64 30.50 -47.96
CA LYS A 313 5.09 30.25 -48.04
C LYS A 313 5.80 29.78 -46.76
N LYS A 314 5.53 28.52 -46.39
CA LYS A 314 6.53 27.45 -46.27
C LYS A 314 5.77 26.15 -45.97
N GLN A 315 5.97 25.13 -46.79
CA GLN A 315 5.53 23.77 -46.49
C GLN A 315 6.31 23.27 -45.26
N GLN A 316 5.93 23.69 -44.06
CA GLN A 316 6.24 22.90 -42.88
C GLN A 316 5.38 21.65 -42.99
N LYS A 317 6.02 20.48 -43.10
CA LYS A 317 5.40 19.16 -43.02
C LYS A 317 4.41 19.18 -41.84
N LYS A 318 3.10 19.29 -42.12
CA LYS A 318 2.06 18.99 -41.14
C LYS A 318 2.32 17.56 -40.71
N ALA A 319 2.81 17.34 -39.50
CA ALA A 319 2.81 16.01 -38.92
C ALA A 319 1.33 15.62 -38.77
N SER A 320 0.80 14.86 -39.73
CA SER A 320 -0.53 14.30 -39.64
C SER A 320 -0.51 13.28 -38.51
N TYR A 321 -1.11 13.64 -37.37
CA TYR A 321 -1.30 12.69 -36.28
C TYR A 321 -2.39 11.70 -36.68
N PHE A 322 -2.03 10.41 -36.72
CA PHE A 322 -2.98 9.34 -36.98
C PHE A 322 -3.76 9.01 -35.68
N GLY A 323 -4.91 8.36 -35.79
CA GLY A 323 -5.72 7.95 -34.63
C GLY A 323 -5.11 6.81 -33.82
N THR A 324 -3.81 6.56 -33.93
CA THR A 324 -3.11 5.48 -33.23
C THR A 324 -2.63 5.95 -31.86
N VAL A 325 -2.51 5.02 -30.92
CA VAL A 325 -2.01 5.26 -29.56
C VAL A 325 -0.57 5.83 -29.58
N SER A 326 0.27 5.34 -30.49
CA SER A 326 1.62 5.88 -30.71
C SER A 326 1.60 7.34 -31.17
N SER A 327 0.63 7.72 -32.00
CA SER A 327 0.45 9.11 -32.42
C SER A 327 -0.06 10.00 -31.28
N LEU A 328 -0.91 9.48 -30.39
CA LEU A 328 -1.36 10.19 -29.18
C LEU A 328 -0.18 10.52 -28.27
N ARG A 329 0.67 9.54 -27.95
CA ARG A 329 1.88 9.78 -27.15
C ARG A 329 2.76 10.88 -27.76
N ARG A 330 3.01 10.79 -29.08
CA ARG A 330 3.80 11.79 -29.80
C ARG A 330 3.16 13.17 -29.79
N TYR A 331 1.82 13.23 -29.81
CA TYR A 331 1.08 14.47 -29.71
C TYR A 331 1.27 15.12 -28.33
N LEU A 332 1.06 14.35 -27.26
CA LEU A 332 1.22 14.82 -25.88
C LEU A 332 2.66 15.29 -25.57
N ARG A 333 3.67 14.60 -26.10
CA ARG A 333 5.07 15.09 -26.03
C ARG A 333 5.23 16.45 -26.73
N ASN A 334 4.76 16.56 -27.97
CA ASN A 334 4.87 17.82 -28.72
C ASN A 334 4.09 18.96 -28.05
N LEU A 335 2.99 18.66 -27.38
CA LEU A 335 2.25 19.61 -26.57
C LEU A 335 3.12 20.13 -25.40
N ASN A 336 3.79 19.23 -24.66
CA ASN A 336 4.73 19.63 -23.60
C ASN A 336 5.87 20.50 -24.15
N HIS A 337 6.52 20.07 -25.24
CA HIS A 337 7.58 20.83 -25.89
C HIS A 337 7.12 22.22 -26.35
N HIS A 338 5.91 22.31 -26.91
CA HIS A 338 5.33 23.58 -27.34
C HIS A 338 5.07 24.50 -26.15
N TYR A 339 4.52 23.97 -25.05
CA TYR A 339 4.32 24.72 -23.81
C TYR A 339 5.64 25.29 -23.28
N GLN A 340 6.68 24.45 -23.14
CA GLN A 340 7.99 24.86 -22.64
C GLN A 340 8.66 25.91 -23.53
N LYS A 341 8.46 25.83 -24.85
CA LYS A 341 9.11 26.74 -25.82
C LYS A 341 8.39 28.08 -25.97
N HIS A 342 7.07 28.09 -25.92
CA HIS A 342 6.28 29.26 -26.30
C HIS A 342 5.58 29.94 -25.13
N GLY A 343 5.34 29.22 -24.01
CA GLY A 343 4.69 29.76 -22.81
C GLY A 343 3.25 30.27 -23.04
N LEU A 344 2.42 30.17 -21.98
CA LEU A 344 1.20 30.95 -21.68
C LEU A 344 0.05 31.11 -22.70
N ALA A 345 0.18 30.76 -23.98
CA ALA A 345 -0.95 30.82 -24.93
C ALA A 345 -2.03 29.76 -24.63
N ALA A 346 -1.74 28.76 -23.79
CA ALA A 346 -2.58 27.61 -23.44
C ALA A 346 -3.04 27.59 -21.96
N GLY A 347 -2.87 28.68 -21.20
CA GLY A 347 -3.11 28.70 -19.75
C GLY A 347 -1.90 28.22 -18.93
N SER A 348 -2.12 27.90 -17.65
CA SER A 348 -1.06 27.35 -16.79
C SER A 348 -0.74 25.90 -17.16
N LEU A 349 0.44 25.39 -16.77
CA LEU A 349 0.80 23.98 -16.99
C LEU A 349 -0.19 23.02 -16.30
N GLU A 350 -0.76 23.47 -15.18
CA GLU A 350 -1.80 22.76 -14.44
C GLU A 350 -3.11 22.67 -15.22
N ASP A 351 -3.47 23.70 -15.99
CA ASP A 351 -4.65 23.66 -16.88
C ASP A 351 -4.45 22.69 -18.04
N VAL A 352 -3.23 22.68 -18.59
CA VAL A 352 -2.85 21.75 -19.67
C VAL A 352 -2.86 20.30 -19.16
N ASP A 353 -2.20 20.02 -18.04
CA ASP A 353 -2.19 18.69 -17.41
C ASP A 353 -3.60 18.26 -16.99
N ARG A 354 -4.42 19.15 -16.41
CA ARG A 354 -5.83 18.88 -16.10
C ARG A 354 -6.63 18.54 -17.35
N GLY A 355 -6.38 19.22 -18.46
CA GLY A 355 -6.93 18.84 -19.75
C GLY A 355 -6.54 17.40 -20.10
N VAL A 356 -5.23 17.09 -20.09
CA VAL A 356 -4.66 15.76 -20.44
C VAL A 356 -5.31 14.67 -19.61
N THR A 357 -5.36 14.86 -18.30
CA THR A 357 -5.92 13.90 -17.35
C THR A 357 -7.43 13.74 -17.46
N THR A 358 -8.15 14.78 -17.85
CA THR A 358 -9.60 14.71 -18.07
C THR A 358 -9.93 13.93 -19.33
N HIS A 359 -9.22 14.20 -20.43
CA HIS A 359 -9.59 13.68 -21.74
C HIS A 359 -8.91 12.35 -22.10
N PHE A 360 -7.69 12.14 -21.61
CA PHE A 360 -6.93 10.91 -21.77
C PHE A 360 -6.68 10.27 -20.40
N ARG A 361 -7.75 10.20 -19.60
CA ARG A 361 -7.70 9.70 -18.22
C ARG A 361 -7.07 8.30 -18.17
N GLY A 362 -6.08 8.13 -17.30
CA GLY A 362 -5.40 6.86 -17.09
C GLY A 362 -4.35 6.51 -18.17
N PHE A 363 -4.19 7.32 -19.21
CA PHE A 363 -3.23 7.04 -20.30
C PHE A 363 -1.79 7.00 -19.80
N LEU A 364 -1.40 8.01 -19.00
CA LEU A 364 -0.05 8.14 -18.49
C LEU A 364 0.23 7.10 -17.40
N GLU A 365 -0.77 6.81 -16.56
CA GLU A 365 -0.75 5.78 -15.53
C GLU A 365 -0.61 4.37 -16.14
N LEU A 366 -1.28 4.10 -17.27
CA LEU A 366 -1.11 2.85 -18.02
C LEU A 366 0.28 2.76 -18.68
N LEU A 367 0.78 3.85 -19.26
CA LEU A 367 2.15 3.90 -19.80
C LEU A 367 3.17 3.61 -18.70
N TYR A 368 3.03 4.26 -17.55
CA TYR A 368 3.88 4.08 -16.39
C TYR A 368 3.90 2.63 -15.92
N ARG A 369 2.69 2.07 -15.71
CA ARG A 369 2.49 0.70 -15.26
C ARG A 369 3.10 -0.36 -16.18
N HIS A 370 3.19 -0.10 -17.48
CA HIS A 370 3.71 -1.09 -18.44
C HIS A 370 5.19 -0.89 -18.79
N LEU A 371 5.79 0.23 -18.40
CA LEU A 371 7.16 0.59 -18.76
C LEU A 371 8.11 0.65 -17.57
N GLU A 372 7.59 1.00 -16.38
CA GLU A 372 8.41 1.22 -15.18
C GLU A 372 8.13 0.18 -14.08
N LEU A 373 6.92 -0.39 -14.04
CA LEU A 373 6.46 -1.46 -13.14
C LEU A 373 6.37 -2.79 -13.88
#